data_AF-A0A7U6M4L5-F1
#
_entry.id   AF-A0A7U6M4L5-F1
#
_cell.length_a   1.000
_cell.length_b   1.000
_cell.length_c   1.000
_cell.angle_alpha   90.00
_cell.angle_beta   90.00
_cell.angle_gamma   90.00
#
_symmetry.space_group_name_H-M   'P 1'
#
loop_
_entity.id
_entity.type
_entity.pdbx_description
1 polymer ?
#
loop_
_entity_poly.entity_id
_entity_poly.type
_entity_poly.pdbx_seq_one_letter_code
_entity_poly.pdbx_strand_id
1 'polypeptide(L)'
;MPISSITSQSRVSTFTPDNAPARTVNEAEPKAVKNEKIYQNTLTMISERYQDFSPKTELGFQQRPGVTADIEPISKQDLISILEHIKTDDKLFENCKNKSAKAPFFNKFYLMSNPEQGWNLRLHNFSVRGSGLGGEDSPHYHRWTLGSSVLAGGYINVNYQEGPKTDSTSLRDSYSKYELGASKSQTDAGAREAKFISEAEMKVTDKTLYAQGSLNHFPIATPHSVESHGNVMGTTLTLAHTSKAVSENSIAFEKSNDIKEIPQIKIESNETFKAMLQDQITHLQVLVLSDHLNTSLAEKFEQGFPLTTGEEKHLADYKEPNYVETSLLPALAIYQMETHNDIGHREFSDDTVQLIDTALAEIDRESLDALIANNQHDLYDKQLTVEISDPELARQLSERASQTISIH
;
A
#
# COMPACT_ATOMS: atom_id res chain seq x y z
N MET A 1 -80.52 -9.49 -51.51
CA MET A 1 -79.35 -9.15 -50.68
C MET A 1 -78.99 -10.37 -49.84
N PRO A 2 -77.87 -11.02 -50.16
CA PRO A 2 -76.99 -11.59 -49.14
C PRO A 2 -75.52 -11.19 -49.39
N ILE A 3 -74.77 -11.01 -48.30
CA ILE A 3 -73.37 -10.60 -48.29
C ILE A 3 -72.49 -11.85 -48.41
N SER A 4 -71.56 -11.82 -49.36
CA SER A 4 -70.59 -12.87 -49.66
C SER A 4 -69.51 -13.00 -48.58
N SER A 5 -69.27 -14.24 -48.17
CA SER A 5 -68.10 -14.69 -47.41
C SER A 5 -66.93 -14.99 -48.36
N ILE A 6 -65.76 -14.38 -48.12
CA ILE A 6 -64.49 -14.81 -48.71
C ILE A 6 -63.51 -15.13 -47.58
N THR A 7 -63.30 -16.44 -47.38
CA THR A 7 -62.17 -17.07 -46.71
C THR A 7 -60.90 -16.90 -47.56
N SER A 8 -59.83 -16.35 -46.98
CA SER A 8 -58.48 -16.45 -47.55
C SER A 8 -57.59 -17.28 -46.62
N GLN A 9 -56.92 -18.25 -47.24
CA GLN A 9 -56.16 -19.33 -46.63
C GLN A 9 -54.77 -18.86 -46.14
N SER A 10 -54.34 -19.48 -45.05
CA SER A 10 -53.00 -19.42 -44.47
C SER A 10 -51.93 -19.88 -45.46
N ARG A 11 -50.89 -19.06 -45.66
CA ARG A 11 -49.61 -19.51 -46.23
C ARG A 11 -48.67 -19.92 -45.11
N VAL A 12 -48.37 -21.22 -45.08
CA VAL A 12 -47.24 -21.81 -44.36
C VAL A 12 -45.96 -21.31 -45.03
N SER A 13 -45.10 -20.63 -44.27
CA SER A 13 -43.71 -20.35 -44.66
C SER A 13 -42.81 -21.14 -43.73
N THR A 14 -42.22 -22.20 -44.26
CA THR A 14 -41.14 -22.96 -43.62
C THR A 14 -39.88 -22.10 -43.59
N PHE A 15 -39.51 -21.60 -42.41
CA PHE A 15 -38.18 -21.02 -42.18
C PHE A 15 -37.20 -22.15 -41.90
N THR A 16 -36.24 -22.31 -42.80
CA THR A 16 -34.98 -23.01 -42.60
C THR A 16 -34.22 -22.39 -41.42
N PRO A 17 -33.55 -23.17 -40.55
CA PRO A 17 -32.69 -22.62 -39.52
C PRO A 17 -31.44 -22.05 -40.19
N ASP A 18 -31.35 -20.73 -40.25
CA ASP A 18 -30.09 -20.07 -40.57
C ASP A 18 -29.07 -20.40 -39.46
N ASN A 19 -27.95 -20.95 -39.90
CA ASN A 19 -26.73 -21.11 -39.11
C ASN A 19 -26.24 -19.73 -38.66
N ALA A 20 -26.76 -19.24 -37.53
CA ALA A 20 -26.07 -18.24 -36.75
C ALA A 20 -24.81 -18.92 -36.17
N PRO A 21 -23.59 -18.39 -36.40
CA PRO A 21 -22.44 -18.84 -35.65
C PRO A 21 -22.79 -18.66 -34.17
N ALA A 22 -22.65 -19.73 -33.39
CA ALA A 22 -22.75 -19.67 -31.94
C ALA A 22 -21.93 -18.46 -31.51
N ARG A 23 -22.60 -17.47 -30.90
CA ARG A 23 -21.94 -16.39 -30.19
C ARG A 23 -21.05 -17.11 -29.20
N THR A 24 -19.74 -17.16 -29.50
CA THR A 24 -18.74 -17.60 -28.53
C THR A 24 -18.96 -16.69 -27.34
N VAL A 25 -19.54 -17.27 -26.29
CA VAL A 25 -19.47 -16.71 -24.96
C VAL A 25 -17.99 -16.46 -24.78
N ASN A 26 -17.58 -15.19 -24.71
CA ASN A 26 -16.24 -14.85 -24.28
C ASN A 26 -16.15 -15.43 -22.87
N GLU A 27 -15.61 -16.64 -22.74
CA GLU A 27 -15.23 -17.19 -21.46
C GLU A 27 -14.20 -16.21 -20.92
N ALA A 28 -14.63 -15.40 -19.94
CA ALA A 28 -13.74 -14.49 -19.26
C ALA A 28 -12.56 -15.31 -18.74
N GLU A 29 -11.34 -14.85 -19.04
CA GLU A 29 -10.11 -15.49 -18.58
C GLU A 29 -10.22 -15.77 -17.07
N PRO A 30 -9.97 -17.01 -16.60
CA PRO A 30 -10.08 -17.32 -15.19
C PRO A 30 -9.21 -16.38 -14.36
N LYS A 31 -9.75 -15.85 -13.26
CA LYS A 31 -9.08 -14.86 -12.40
C LYS A 31 -7.66 -15.28 -12.01
N ALA A 32 -7.44 -16.58 -11.75
CA ALA A 32 -6.11 -17.13 -11.45
C ALA A 32 -5.09 -16.93 -12.59
N VAL A 33 -5.50 -17.14 -13.86
CA VAL A 33 -4.63 -16.97 -15.04
C VAL A 33 -4.31 -15.50 -15.25
N LYS A 34 -5.31 -14.61 -15.09
CA LYS A 34 -5.11 -13.16 -15.13
C LYS A 34 -4.08 -12.71 -14.09
N ASN A 35 -4.21 -13.19 -12.86
CA ASN A 35 -3.34 -12.82 -11.74
C ASN A 35 -1.90 -13.30 -11.94
N GLU A 36 -1.70 -14.53 -12.43
CA GLU A 36 -0.40 -15.04 -12.83
C GLU A 36 0.23 -14.19 -13.94
N LYS A 37 -0.54 -13.85 -14.97
CA LYS A 37 -0.07 -13.02 -16.08
C LYS A 37 0.37 -11.63 -15.61
N ILE A 38 -0.38 -10.99 -14.71
CA ILE A 38 0.02 -9.72 -14.10
C ILE A 38 1.33 -9.88 -13.33
N TYR A 39 1.46 -10.92 -12.50
CA TYR A 39 2.69 -11.22 -11.78
C TYR A 39 3.91 -11.32 -12.73
N GLN A 40 3.80 -12.12 -13.80
CA GLN A 40 4.89 -12.31 -14.77
C GLN A 40 5.22 -11.04 -15.55
N ASN A 41 4.20 -10.26 -15.94
CA ASN A 41 4.39 -8.98 -16.62
C ASN A 41 5.11 -7.98 -15.72
N THR A 42 4.72 -7.87 -14.45
CA THR A 42 5.39 -6.99 -13.49
C THR A 42 6.84 -7.42 -13.25
N LEU A 43 7.09 -8.72 -13.09
CA LEU A 43 8.45 -9.26 -12.93
C LEU A 43 9.34 -8.93 -14.14
N THR A 44 8.80 -9.12 -15.35
CA THR A 44 9.51 -8.84 -16.61
C THR A 44 9.80 -7.35 -16.73
N MET A 45 8.80 -6.50 -16.51
CA MET A 45 8.92 -5.05 -16.58
C MET A 45 9.98 -4.50 -15.63
N ILE A 46 9.97 -4.93 -14.35
CA ILE A 46 11.01 -4.54 -13.38
C ILE A 46 12.38 -5.03 -13.87
N SER A 47 12.47 -6.30 -14.30
CA SER A 47 13.74 -6.89 -14.75
C SER A 47 14.35 -6.17 -15.96
N GLU A 48 13.52 -5.68 -16.88
CA GLU A 48 13.95 -4.92 -18.05
C GLU A 48 14.45 -3.52 -17.65
N ARG A 49 13.67 -2.79 -16.86
CA ARG A 49 14.01 -1.42 -16.42
C ARG A 49 15.24 -1.37 -15.52
N TYR A 50 15.36 -2.35 -14.62
CA TYR A 50 16.48 -2.46 -13.69
C TYR A 50 17.84 -2.63 -14.39
N GLN A 51 17.89 -3.08 -15.65
CA GLN A 51 19.15 -3.18 -16.41
C GLN A 51 19.86 -1.84 -16.58
N ASP A 52 19.11 -0.73 -16.52
CA ASP A 52 19.64 0.62 -16.61
C ASP A 52 20.25 1.12 -15.28
N PHE A 53 20.07 0.39 -14.17
CA PHE A 53 20.53 0.82 -12.85
C PHE A 53 22.05 0.77 -12.70
N SER A 54 22.63 1.91 -12.35
CA SER A 54 24.05 2.07 -12.05
C SER A 54 24.26 2.33 -10.55
N PRO A 55 24.81 1.36 -9.79
CA PRO A 55 25.11 1.54 -8.36
C PRO A 55 26.11 2.66 -8.07
N LYS A 56 26.96 3.02 -9.05
CA LYS A 56 27.97 4.07 -8.89
C LYS A 56 27.35 5.47 -8.85
N THR A 57 26.28 5.67 -9.61
CA THR A 57 25.62 6.98 -9.77
C THR A 57 24.27 7.03 -9.06
N GLU A 58 23.75 5.89 -8.60
CA GLU A 58 22.37 5.72 -8.13
C GLU A 58 21.35 6.31 -9.11
N LEU A 59 21.56 6.09 -10.40
CA LEU A 59 20.62 6.45 -11.47
C LEU A 59 20.16 5.17 -12.17
N GLY A 60 18.87 5.08 -12.45
CA GLY A 60 18.23 3.95 -13.11
C GLY A 60 17.51 4.32 -14.39
N PHE A 61 16.46 3.55 -14.69
CA PHE A 61 15.65 3.71 -15.90
C PHE A 61 15.25 5.17 -16.13
N GLN A 62 15.40 5.64 -17.37
CA GLN A 62 15.13 7.03 -17.76
C GLN A 62 15.92 8.10 -16.97
N GLN A 63 17.11 7.75 -16.46
CA GLN A 63 17.95 8.65 -15.64
C GLN A 63 17.27 9.11 -14.34
N ARG A 64 16.29 8.34 -13.85
CA ARG A 64 15.59 8.65 -12.61
C ARG A 64 16.42 8.20 -11.39
N PRO A 65 16.33 8.89 -10.25
CA PRO A 65 17.06 8.51 -9.04
C PRO A 65 16.71 7.11 -8.55
N GLY A 66 17.73 6.33 -8.21
CA GLY A 66 17.61 4.98 -7.68
C GLY A 66 16.93 4.02 -8.65
N VAL A 67 16.03 3.20 -8.10
CA VAL A 67 15.19 2.23 -8.81
C VAL A 67 13.71 2.65 -8.78
N THR A 68 13.45 3.95 -8.67
CA THR A 68 12.08 4.49 -8.47
C THR A 68 11.17 4.31 -9.68
N ALA A 69 11.69 4.58 -10.89
CA ALA A 69 10.94 4.46 -12.14
C ALA A 69 10.57 3.01 -12.50
N ASP A 70 11.26 2.04 -11.91
CA ASP A 70 11.03 0.61 -12.16
C ASP A 70 9.69 0.14 -11.55
N ILE A 71 9.17 0.87 -10.56
CA ILE A 71 7.93 0.53 -9.84
C ILE A 71 6.79 1.55 -10.01
N GLU A 72 7.06 2.70 -10.61
CA GLU A 72 6.09 3.78 -10.82
C GLU A 72 4.76 3.33 -11.46
N PRO A 73 4.73 2.46 -12.49
CA PRO A 73 3.47 2.07 -13.14
C PRO A 73 2.66 1.03 -12.37
N ILE A 74 3.19 0.44 -11.28
CA ILE A 74 2.53 -0.66 -10.58
C ILE A 74 1.34 -0.10 -9.80
N SER A 75 0.14 -0.45 -10.24
CA SER A 75 -1.11 0.04 -9.65
C SER A 75 -1.50 -0.78 -8.40
N LYS A 76 -2.45 -0.25 -7.61
CA LYS A 76 -3.08 -0.99 -6.51
C LYS A 76 -3.74 -2.29 -7.01
N GLN A 77 -4.33 -2.26 -8.21
CA GLN A 77 -4.95 -3.43 -8.83
C GLN A 77 -3.93 -4.51 -9.23
N ASP A 78 -2.75 -4.10 -9.69
CA ASP A 78 -1.66 -5.04 -9.97
C ASP A 78 -1.20 -5.73 -8.69
N LEU A 79 -1.08 -4.97 -7.59
CA LEU A 79 -0.69 -5.49 -6.28
C LEU A 79 -1.72 -6.46 -5.70
N ILE A 80 -3.01 -6.18 -5.83
CA ILE A 80 -4.09 -7.12 -5.48
C ILE A 80 -3.90 -8.44 -6.25
N SER A 81 -3.72 -8.34 -7.57
CA SER A 81 -3.55 -9.51 -8.44
C SER A 81 -2.28 -10.32 -8.08
N ILE A 82 -1.17 -9.63 -7.79
CA ILE A 82 0.09 -10.24 -7.33
C ILE A 82 -0.11 -10.99 -6.00
N LEU A 83 -0.76 -10.36 -5.01
CA LEU A 83 -1.00 -10.97 -3.71
C LEU A 83 -1.95 -12.16 -3.80
N GLU A 84 -2.99 -12.08 -4.63
CA GLU A 84 -3.91 -13.19 -4.88
C GLU A 84 -3.21 -14.37 -5.57
N HIS A 85 -2.30 -14.11 -6.52
CA HIS A 85 -1.47 -15.16 -7.11
C HIS A 85 -0.53 -15.80 -6.08
N ILE A 86 0.17 -14.99 -5.27
CA ILE A 86 1.02 -15.48 -4.18
C ILE A 86 0.22 -16.33 -3.18
N LYS A 87 -1.02 -15.93 -2.85
CA LYS A 87 -1.88 -16.64 -1.90
C LYS A 87 -2.31 -18.02 -2.41
N THR A 88 -2.33 -18.23 -3.73
CA THR A 88 -2.85 -19.45 -4.39
C THR A 88 -1.76 -20.37 -4.96
N ASP A 89 -0.53 -19.88 -5.17
CA ASP A 89 0.62 -20.70 -5.56
C ASP A 89 1.47 -21.08 -4.33
N ASP A 90 1.60 -22.39 -4.06
CA ASP A 90 2.29 -22.89 -2.87
C ASP A 90 3.77 -22.46 -2.79
N LYS A 91 4.48 -22.37 -3.92
CA LYS A 91 5.89 -22.00 -3.93
C LYS A 91 6.07 -20.52 -3.65
N LEU A 92 5.24 -19.68 -4.28
CA LEU A 92 5.24 -18.24 -4.04
C LEU A 92 4.80 -17.92 -2.62
N PHE A 93 3.77 -18.61 -2.12
CA PHE A 93 3.29 -18.47 -0.75
C PHE A 93 4.40 -18.73 0.27
N GLU A 94 5.08 -19.87 0.18
CA GLU A 94 6.16 -20.23 1.10
C GLU A 94 7.35 -19.26 1.01
N ASN A 95 7.73 -18.84 -0.20
CA ASN A 95 8.79 -17.85 -0.40
C ASN A 95 8.41 -16.46 0.17
N CYS A 96 7.17 -16.03 -0.03
CA CYS A 96 6.61 -14.81 0.52
C CYS A 96 6.64 -14.85 2.06
N LYS A 97 6.11 -15.92 2.66
CA LYS A 97 6.07 -16.11 4.12
C LYS A 97 7.46 -16.05 4.76
N ASN A 98 8.43 -16.78 4.20
CA ASN A 98 9.77 -16.92 4.79
C ASN A 98 10.62 -15.65 4.72
N LYS A 99 10.23 -14.69 3.86
CA LYS A 99 10.94 -13.42 3.61
C LYS A 99 10.17 -12.17 4.01
N SER A 100 8.89 -12.32 4.36
CA SER A 100 8.08 -11.26 4.94
C SER A 100 8.51 -10.99 6.39
N ALA A 101 8.03 -9.91 6.99
CA ALA A 101 8.27 -9.61 8.39
C ALA A 101 7.06 -8.92 9.00
N LYS A 102 6.81 -9.20 10.29
CA LYS A 102 5.81 -8.51 11.10
C LYS A 102 6.52 -7.67 12.15
N ALA A 103 6.14 -6.40 12.22
CA ALA A 103 6.56 -5.44 13.25
C ALA A 103 5.33 -4.88 13.96
N PRO A 104 5.49 -4.30 15.18
CA PRO A 104 4.46 -3.42 15.71
C PRO A 104 4.16 -2.27 14.74
N PHE A 105 5.20 -1.62 14.21
CA PHE A 105 5.09 -0.42 13.39
C PHE A 105 4.64 -0.63 11.95
N PHE A 106 4.94 -1.78 11.33
CA PHE A 106 4.45 -2.09 9.99
C PHE A 106 4.53 -3.60 9.67
N ASN A 107 3.76 -4.03 8.68
CA ASN A 107 3.97 -5.32 8.04
C ASN A 107 4.78 -5.15 6.76
N LYS A 108 5.68 -6.09 6.48
CA LYS A 108 6.51 -6.14 5.27
C LYS A 108 6.21 -7.43 4.53
N PHE A 109 5.53 -7.33 3.40
CA PHE A 109 5.21 -8.46 2.53
C PHE A 109 6.22 -8.55 1.39
N TYR A 110 6.87 -9.69 1.26
CA TYR A 110 7.74 -9.97 0.12
C TYR A 110 6.91 -10.36 -1.10
N LEU A 111 7.04 -9.64 -2.22
CA LEU A 111 6.20 -9.90 -3.40
C LEU A 111 6.94 -10.74 -4.45
N MET A 112 8.12 -10.30 -4.85
CA MET A 112 8.87 -10.91 -5.94
C MET A 112 10.34 -10.48 -5.92
N SER A 113 11.17 -11.15 -6.71
CA SER A 113 12.59 -10.86 -6.84
C SER A 113 13.17 -11.45 -8.11
N ASN A 114 14.28 -10.90 -8.57
CA ASN A 114 15.20 -11.58 -9.45
C ASN A 114 16.56 -11.71 -8.74
N PRO A 115 16.92 -12.90 -8.20
CA PRO A 115 18.21 -13.09 -7.53
C PRO A 115 19.42 -12.96 -8.47
N GLU A 116 19.27 -13.27 -9.76
CA GLU A 116 20.37 -13.19 -10.73
C GLU A 116 20.74 -11.73 -11.03
N GLN A 117 19.74 -10.86 -11.20
CA GLN A 117 19.94 -9.42 -11.32
C GLN A 117 20.13 -8.74 -9.95
N GLY A 118 19.70 -9.42 -8.88
CA GLY A 118 19.78 -9.00 -7.50
C GLY A 118 18.86 -7.84 -7.16
N TRP A 119 17.55 -7.97 -7.36
CA TRP A 119 16.56 -7.02 -6.83
C TRP A 119 15.39 -7.75 -6.14
N ASN A 120 14.69 -7.07 -5.22
CA ASN A 120 13.44 -7.57 -4.67
C ASN A 120 12.42 -6.47 -4.38
N LEU A 121 11.15 -6.82 -4.56
CA LEU A 121 9.98 -5.96 -4.40
C LEU A 121 9.22 -6.33 -3.13
N ARG A 122 8.84 -5.33 -2.35
CA ARG A 122 8.14 -5.49 -1.06
C ARG A 122 7.01 -4.48 -0.92
N LEU A 123 5.94 -4.90 -0.25
CA LEU A 123 4.86 -4.01 0.17
C LEU A 123 4.99 -3.79 1.68
N HIS A 124 4.98 -2.53 2.10
CA HIS A 124 4.91 -2.15 3.51
C HIS A 124 3.55 -1.56 3.82
N ASN A 125 2.97 -1.97 4.93
CA ASN A 125 1.74 -1.39 5.47
C ASN A 125 2.02 -0.89 6.88
N PHE A 126 1.98 0.43 7.06
CA PHE A 126 2.28 1.05 8.34
C PHE A 126 1.11 0.90 9.30
N SER A 127 1.42 0.89 10.59
CA SER A 127 0.47 0.79 11.69
C SER A 127 0.57 2.06 12.53
N VAL A 128 -0.57 2.62 12.90
CA VAL A 128 -0.62 3.66 13.95
C VAL A 128 -0.30 3.10 15.32
N ARG A 129 -0.37 1.77 15.48
CA ARG A 129 -0.10 1.09 16.74
C ARG A 129 1.39 0.75 16.82
N GLY A 130 2.03 1.18 17.90
CA GLY A 130 3.40 0.78 18.25
C GLY A 130 4.49 1.65 17.63
N SER A 131 5.70 1.51 18.17
CA SER A 131 6.93 2.07 17.63
C SER A 131 7.63 1.04 16.73
N GLY A 132 8.60 1.48 15.93
CA GLY A 132 9.43 0.63 15.07
C GLY A 132 10.01 -0.57 15.82
N LEU A 133 10.50 -1.58 15.10
CA LEU A 133 11.16 -2.76 15.70
C LEU A 133 12.45 -2.45 16.48
N GLY A 134 12.69 -1.20 16.93
CA GLY A 134 13.98 -0.77 17.49
C GLY A 134 15.00 -0.61 16.38
N GLY A 135 14.74 0.36 15.48
CA GLY A 135 15.74 0.77 14.49
C GLY A 135 15.20 1.40 13.20
N GLU A 136 13.94 1.21 12.85
CA GLU A 136 13.33 1.76 11.63
C GLU A 136 12.69 3.14 11.87
N ASP A 137 12.23 3.36 13.10
CA ASP A 137 11.87 4.64 13.72
C ASP A 137 13.09 5.37 14.30
N SER A 138 14.22 4.69 14.40
CA SER A 138 15.50 5.27 14.78
C SER A 138 16.41 5.45 13.56
N PRO A 139 17.43 6.32 13.64
CA PRO A 139 18.32 6.54 12.50
C PRO A 139 19.01 5.23 12.10
N HIS A 140 19.08 4.94 10.81
CA HIS A 140 19.78 3.76 10.30
C HIS A 140 20.30 3.97 8.89
N TYR A 141 21.30 3.17 8.53
CA TYR A 141 21.80 3.10 7.15
C TYR A 141 21.20 1.93 6.41
N HIS A 142 20.84 2.20 5.16
CA HIS A 142 20.52 1.17 4.20
C HIS A 142 21.78 0.45 3.75
N ARG A 143 21.67 -0.86 3.50
CA ARG A 143 22.76 -1.64 2.86
C ARG A 143 22.71 -1.58 1.33
N TRP A 144 21.63 -1.02 0.82
CA TRP A 144 21.11 -1.16 -0.54
C TRP A 144 20.35 0.09 -0.93
N THR A 145 20.47 0.51 -2.19
CA THR A 145 19.65 1.57 -2.75
C THR A 145 18.19 1.11 -2.77
N LEU A 146 17.27 1.97 -2.31
CA LEU A 146 15.84 1.71 -2.36
C LEU A 146 15.10 2.76 -3.19
N GLY A 147 14.11 2.32 -3.95
CA GLY A 147 13.04 3.17 -4.46
C GLY A 147 11.73 2.83 -3.76
N SER A 148 10.91 3.84 -3.45
CA SER A 148 9.60 3.66 -2.83
C SER A 148 8.52 4.46 -3.54
N SER A 149 7.35 3.85 -3.72
CA SER A 149 6.11 4.50 -4.14
C SER A 149 5.13 4.51 -2.97
N VAL A 150 4.56 5.68 -2.65
CA VAL A 150 3.54 5.82 -1.60
C VAL A 150 2.16 5.63 -2.22
N LEU A 151 1.49 4.53 -1.88
CA LEU A 151 0.22 4.13 -2.50
C LEU A 151 -0.99 4.78 -1.83
N ALA A 152 -0.91 4.99 -0.52
CA ALA A 152 -1.92 5.66 0.30
C ALA A 152 -1.25 6.31 1.52
N GLY A 153 -1.89 7.35 2.06
CA GLY A 153 -1.40 8.08 3.24
C GLY A 153 0.02 8.62 3.06
N GLY A 154 0.91 8.32 4.00
CA GLY A 154 2.30 8.75 3.95
C GLY A 154 3.15 8.40 5.17
N TYR A 155 4.23 9.15 5.35
CA TYR A 155 5.09 9.18 6.52
C TYR A 155 6.08 10.34 6.41
N ILE A 156 6.66 10.76 7.53
CA ILE A 156 7.73 11.74 7.56
C ILE A 156 9.06 10.98 7.50
N ASN A 157 9.85 11.23 6.46
CA ASN A 157 11.23 10.80 6.39
C ASN A 157 12.12 11.84 7.09
N VAL A 158 12.92 11.39 8.05
CA VAL A 158 13.86 12.24 8.78
C VAL A 158 15.27 11.85 8.38
N ASN A 159 16.00 12.77 7.76
CA ASN A 159 17.39 12.56 7.40
C ASN A 159 18.31 13.08 8.51
N TYR A 160 19.44 12.39 8.70
CA TYR A 160 20.42 12.73 9.73
C TYR A 160 21.82 12.92 9.16
N GLN A 161 22.63 13.67 9.92
CA GLN A 161 24.08 13.69 9.81
C GLN A 161 24.68 12.98 11.01
N GLU A 162 25.45 11.92 10.76
CA GLU A 162 26.26 11.25 11.77
C GLU A 162 27.49 12.11 12.11
N GLY A 163 27.76 12.29 13.41
CA GLY A 163 28.95 12.93 13.94
C GLY A 163 29.44 12.27 15.24
N PRO A 164 30.66 12.59 15.69
CA PRO A 164 31.14 12.12 16.99
C PRO A 164 30.34 12.75 18.13
N LYS A 165 29.97 11.96 19.14
CA LYS A 165 29.41 12.50 20.38
C LYS A 165 30.49 13.28 21.14
N THR A 166 30.12 14.48 21.61
CA THR A 166 30.99 15.34 22.43
C THR A 166 30.26 15.76 23.70
N ASP A 167 30.96 16.39 24.64
CA ASP A 167 30.35 16.96 25.86
C ASP A 167 29.29 18.04 25.57
N SER A 168 29.29 18.61 24.35
CA SER A 168 28.31 19.61 23.91
C SER A 168 27.12 19.02 23.16
N THR A 169 27.14 17.71 22.87
CA THR A 169 26.07 17.03 22.14
C THR A 169 24.81 16.99 23.00
N SER A 170 23.70 17.42 22.42
CA SER A 170 22.41 17.42 23.11
C SER A 170 21.91 15.99 23.36
N LEU A 171 21.15 15.78 24.44
CA LEU A 171 20.59 14.45 24.76
C LEU A 171 19.66 13.93 23.63
N ARG A 172 18.91 14.84 23.00
CA ARG A 172 18.02 14.50 21.87
C ARG A 172 18.77 14.05 20.62
N ASP A 173 20.04 14.40 20.48
CA ASP A 173 20.89 14.01 19.34
C ASP A 173 21.89 12.91 19.72
N SER A 174 21.93 12.48 20.98
CA SER A 174 22.82 11.41 21.47
C SER A 174 22.26 10.02 21.18
N TYR A 175 23.03 9.16 20.53
CA TYR A 175 22.67 7.77 20.23
C TYR A 175 23.85 6.83 20.47
N SER A 176 23.54 5.54 20.57
CA SER A 176 24.48 4.44 20.54
C SER A 176 24.42 3.75 19.18
N LYS A 177 25.58 3.58 18.54
CA LYS A 177 25.73 2.96 17.22
C LYS A 177 25.89 1.46 17.36
N TYR A 178 25.09 0.71 16.61
CA TYR A 178 25.12 -0.75 16.61
C TYR A 178 25.35 -1.30 15.21
N GLU A 179 26.16 -2.36 15.16
CA GLU A 179 26.22 -3.26 14.02
C GLU A 179 25.17 -4.35 14.20
N LEU A 180 24.32 -4.53 13.20
CA LEU A 180 23.24 -5.51 13.22
C LEU A 180 23.55 -6.62 12.22
N GLY A 181 23.50 -7.87 12.69
CA GLY A 181 23.65 -9.05 11.83
C GLY A 181 22.58 -9.10 10.73
N ALA A 182 22.71 -10.02 9.77
CA ALA A 182 21.65 -10.22 8.76
C ALA A 182 20.33 -10.66 9.44
N SER A 183 19.18 -10.19 8.91
CA SER A 183 17.89 -10.68 9.36
C SER A 183 17.80 -12.19 9.08
N LYS A 184 17.53 -12.97 10.13
CA LYS A 184 17.24 -14.41 10.02
C LYS A 184 15.85 -14.60 9.40
N SER A 185 15.56 -15.79 8.88
CA SER A 185 14.21 -16.08 8.36
C SER A 185 13.19 -15.98 9.49
N GLN A 186 11.93 -15.63 9.19
CA GLN A 186 10.85 -15.59 10.19
C GLN A 186 10.58 -16.96 10.85
N THR A 187 11.06 -18.04 10.23
CA THR A 187 10.98 -19.41 10.77
C THR A 187 12.14 -19.74 11.70
N ASP A 188 13.19 -18.91 11.77
CA ASP A 188 14.37 -19.17 12.60
C ASP A 188 14.11 -18.80 14.06
N ALA A 189 14.65 -19.59 14.98
CA ALA A 189 14.37 -19.44 16.41
C ALA A 189 15.09 -18.24 17.07
N GLY A 190 16.13 -17.69 16.45
CA GLY A 190 17.03 -16.73 17.08
C GLY A 190 16.72 -15.27 16.76
N ALA A 191 16.89 -14.38 17.73
CA ALA A 191 16.85 -12.94 17.51
C ALA A 191 18.01 -12.46 16.62
N ARG A 192 17.86 -11.23 16.12
CA ARG A 192 18.91 -10.52 15.39
C ARG A 192 19.88 -9.91 16.39
N GLU A 193 21.13 -10.35 16.34
CA GLU A 193 22.19 -9.87 17.24
C GLU A 193 22.54 -8.41 16.94
N ALA A 194 22.68 -7.62 17.99
CA ALA A 194 23.15 -6.24 17.95
C ALA A 194 24.49 -6.15 18.70
N LYS A 195 25.49 -5.57 18.03
CA LYS A 195 26.82 -5.34 18.58
C LYS A 195 27.09 -3.86 18.70
N PHE A 196 27.25 -3.37 19.92
CA PHE A 196 27.63 -1.99 20.19
C PHE A 196 28.98 -1.65 19.54
N ILE A 197 29.04 -0.50 18.87
CA ILE A 197 30.25 0.03 18.22
C ILE A 197 30.78 1.22 19.01
N SER A 198 29.98 2.27 19.16
CA SER A 198 30.38 3.54 19.76
C SER A 198 29.17 4.39 20.13
N GLU A 199 29.37 5.44 20.91
CA GLU A 199 28.39 6.52 20.98
C GLU A 199 28.52 7.44 19.74
N ALA A 200 27.42 8.06 19.33
CA ALA A 200 27.34 8.92 18.16
C ALA A 200 26.37 10.09 18.40
N GLU A 201 26.58 11.16 17.65
CA GLU A 201 25.64 12.26 17.50
C GLU A 201 24.89 12.09 16.17
N MET A 202 23.55 12.11 16.19
CA MET A 202 22.70 12.08 15.00
C MET A 202 21.89 13.37 14.94
N LYS A 203 22.36 14.35 14.16
CA LYS A 203 21.66 15.63 13.99
C LYS A 203 20.67 15.53 12.84
N VAL A 204 19.42 15.90 13.08
CA VAL A 204 18.41 16.02 12.02
C VAL A 204 18.86 17.09 11.03
N THR A 205 18.94 16.73 9.75
CA THR A 205 19.27 17.65 8.66
C THR A 205 18.04 18.08 7.89
N ASP A 206 17.06 17.20 7.76
CA ASP A 206 15.84 17.43 6.97
C ASP A 206 14.68 16.56 7.48
N LYS A 207 13.45 17.07 7.29
CA LYS A 207 12.20 16.35 7.53
C LYS A 207 11.29 16.55 6.33
N THR A 208 10.96 15.48 5.63
CA THR A 208 10.14 15.54 4.42
C THR A 208 8.96 14.57 4.49
N LEU A 209 7.76 15.05 4.18
CA LEU A 209 6.54 14.26 4.04
C LEU A 209 6.52 13.52 2.71
N TYR A 210 6.62 12.21 2.80
CA TYR A 210 6.39 11.29 1.70
C TYR A 210 4.94 10.84 1.75
N ALA A 211 4.09 11.46 0.91
CA ALA A 211 2.66 11.18 0.86
C ALA A 211 2.24 10.52 -0.47
N GLN A 212 1.00 10.05 -0.52
CA GLN A 212 0.38 9.36 -1.65
C GLN A 212 0.76 10.00 -3.01
N GLY A 213 1.14 9.13 -3.95
CA GLY A 213 1.61 9.52 -5.29
C GLY A 213 3.09 9.90 -5.35
N SER A 214 3.80 10.05 -4.23
CA SER A 214 5.24 10.31 -4.24
C SER A 214 6.06 9.08 -4.60
N LEU A 215 7.12 9.31 -5.39
CA LEU A 215 8.21 8.39 -5.65
C LEU A 215 9.48 8.90 -4.98
N ASN A 216 10.05 8.10 -4.10
CA ASN A 216 11.16 8.51 -3.24
C ASN A 216 12.36 7.57 -3.41
N HIS A 217 13.54 8.15 -3.55
CA HIS A 217 14.82 7.43 -3.56
C HIS A 217 15.46 7.55 -2.18
N PHE A 218 16.00 6.45 -1.67
CA PHE A 218 16.75 6.40 -0.43
C PHE A 218 18.22 6.11 -0.72
N PRO A 219 19.08 7.15 -0.69
CA PRO A 219 20.52 6.99 -0.91
C PRO A 219 21.16 6.18 0.20
N ILE A 220 22.09 5.29 -0.17
CA ILE A 220 22.81 4.45 0.81
C ILE A 220 23.63 5.28 1.81
N ALA A 221 24.16 6.43 1.38
CA ALA A 221 25.07 7.25 2.17
C ALA A 221 24.36 8.15 3.21
N THR A 222 23.03 8.19 3.20
CA THR A 222 22.26 9.09 4.07
C THR A 222 21.51 8.26 5.11
N PRO A 223 21.84 8.39 6.41
CA PRO A 223 21.07 7.74 7.44
C PRO A 223 19.73 8.44 7.60
N HIS A 224 18.66 7.66 7.75
CA HIS A 224 17.33 8.21 7.98
C HIS A 224 16.57 7.40 9.02
N SER A 225 15.43 7.94 9.45
CA SER A 225 14.36 7.21 10.11
C SER A 225 13.01 7.57 9.51
N VAL A 226 12.00 6.77 9.84
CA VAL A 226 10.62 7.00 9.41
C VAL A 226 9.75 7.31 10.63
N GLU A 227 9.09 8.45 10.62
CA GLU A 227 8.07 8.85 11.59
C GLU A 227 6.69 8.66 10.95
N SER A 228 5.87 7.74 11.48
CA SER A 228 4.45 7.66 11.11
C SER A 228 3.62 8.47 12.11
N HIS A 229 2.57 9.13 11.61
CA HIS A 229 1.62 9.87 12.43
C HIS A 229 0.21 9.35 12.16
N GLY A 230 -0.66 9.40 13.17
CA GLY A 230 -2.08 9.03 13.04
C GLY A 230 -2.84 9.84 11.97
N ASN A 231 -2.26 10.97 11.53
CA ASN A 231 -2.80 11.80 10.47
C ASN A 231 -2.43 11.34 9.05
N VAL A 232 -1.37 10.54 8.90
CA VAL A 232 -0.80 10.21 7.57
C VAL A 232 -0.34 8.75 7.47
N MET A 233 -0.94 7.80 8.18
CA MET A 233 -0.54 6.38 8.10
C MET A 233 -0.60 5.86 6.66
N GLY A 234 0.48 5.25 6.15
CA GLY A 234 0.59 4.92 4.74
C GLY A 234 0.72 3.44 4.40
N THR A 235 0.57 3.15 3.11
CA THR A 235 0.97 1.89 2.47
C THR A 235 1.98 2.22 1.37
N THR A 236 3.07 1.47 1.27
CA THR A 236 4.16 1.77 0.32
C THR A 236 4.67 0.53 -0.40
N LEU A 237 4.99 0.69 -1.68
CA LEU A 237 5.70 -0.30 -2.48
C LEU A 237 7.18 0.06 -2.52
N THR A 238 8.07 -0.86 -2.21
CA THR A 238 9.51 -0.62 -2.17
C THR A 238 10.26 -1.63 -3.03
N LEU A 239 11.14 -1.14 -3.89
CA LEU A 239 12.09 -1.93 -4.65
C LEU A 239 13.51 -1.73 -4.09
N ALA A 240 14.17 -2.83 -3.77
CA ALA A 240 15.52 -2.84 -3.24
C ALA A 240 16.52 -3.38 -4.26
N HIS A 241 17.60 -2.64 -4.51
CA HIS A 241 18.78 -3.14 -5.20
C HIS A 241 19.61 -4.03 -4.25
N THR A 242 19.72 -5.32 -4.53
CA THR A 242 20.36 -6.33 -3.65
C THR A 242 21.52 -7.11 -4.26
N SER A 243 22.00 -6.79 -5.47
CA SER A 243 23.05 -7.58 -6.13
C SER A 243 24.41 -7.47 -5.46
N LYS A 244 24.74 -6.30 -4.88
CA LYS A 244 25.91 -6.14 -4.02
C LYS A 244 25.60 -5.17 -2.89
N ALA A 245 25.59 -5.67 -1.66
CA ALA A 245 25.48 -4.81 -0.49
C ALA A 245 26.73 -3.93 -0.37
N VAL A 246 26.55 -2.67 0.04
CA VAL A 246 27.67 -1.75 0.31
C VAL A 246 28.40 -2.12 1.59
N SER A 247 27.74 -2.85 2.50
CA SER A 247 28.31 -3.44 3.71
C SER A 247 27.75 -4.84 3.99
N GLU A 248 28.54 -5.66 4.70
CA GLU A 248 28.12 -6.99 5.15
C GLU A 248 27.06 -6.94 6.26
N ASN A 249 27.07 -5.89 7.09
CA ASN A 249 26.16 -5.69 8.21
C ASN A 249 25.36 -4.39 8.08
N SER A 250 24.19 -4.33 8.70
CA SER A 250 23.42 -3.08 8.79
C SER A 250 23.94 -2.26 9.96
N ILE A 251 23.75 -0.94 9.89
CA ILE A 251 24.03 -0.02 11.00
C ILE A 251 22.72 0.64 11.43
N ALA A 252 22.47 0.62 12.73
CA ALA A 252 21.36 1.34 13.36
C ALA A 252 21.87 2.14 14.57
N PHE A 253 21.13 3.18 14.93
CA PHE A 253 21.43 4.07 16.04
C PHE A 253 20.28 4.06 17.02
N GLU A 254 20.56 3.86 18.29
CA GLU A 254 19.53 3.64 19.30
C GLU A 254 19.75 4.55 20.51
N LYS A 255 18.67 4.96 21.16
CA LYS A 255 18.76 5.77 22.39
C LYS A 255 19.23 4.97 23.59
N SER A 256 19.14 3.64 23.54
CA SER A 256 19.55 2.73 24.61
C SER A 256 20.96 2.19 24.39
N ASN A 257 21.70 2.01 25.48
CA ASN A 257 23.08 1.52 25.46
C ASN A 257 23.21 -0.01 25.66
N ASP A 258 22.08 -0.72 25.87
CA ASP A 258 22.07 -2.12 26.27
C ASP A 258 21.25 -3.03 25.34
N ILE A 259 21.15 -2.69 24.05
CA ILE A 259 20.44 -3.54 23.09
C ILE A 259 21.36 -4.70 22.70
N LYS A 260 20.97 -5.91 23.11
CA LYS A 260 21.64 -7.16 22.75
C LYS A 260 20.97 -7.85 21.57
N GLU A 261 19.66 -7.70 21.48
CA GLU A 261 18.82 -8.37 20.50
C GLU A 261 17.70 -7.45 20.05
N ILE A 262 17.40 -7.50 18.75
CA ILE A 262 16.23 -6.83 18.19
C ILE A 262 15.07 -7.84 18.17
N PRO A 263 13.93 -7.55 18.83
CA PRO A 263 12.78 -8.44 18.85
C PRO A 263 12.22 -8.63 17.43
N GLN A 264 11.71 -9.83 17.15
CA GLN A 264 11.01 -10.14 15.89
C GLN A 264 9.66 -10.75 16.22
N ILE A 265 8.59 -10.24 15.61
CA ILE A 265 7.26 -10.85 15.74
C ILE A 265 7.17 -11.98 14.72
N LYS A 266 7.05 -13.21 15.22
CA LYS A 266 6.98 -14.39 14.38
C LYS A 266 5.63 -14.52 13.69
N ILE A 267 5.65 -15.08 12.49
CA ILE A 267 4.46 -15.54 11.78
C ILE A 267 4.23 -16.99 12.21
N GLU A 268 3.16 -17.21 12.96
CA GLU A 268 2.97 -18.45 13.75
C GLU A 268 2.53 -19.66 12.91
N SER A 269 1.83 -19.44 11.79
CA SER A 269 1.28 -20.51 10.96
C SER A 269 1.02 -20.07 9.51
N ASN A 270 0.74 -21.03 8.63
CA ASN A 270 0.32 -20.76 7.26
C ASN A 270 -1.05 -20.07 7.24
N GLU A 271 -1.95 -20.45 8.13
CA GLU A 271 -3.28 -19.88 8.29
C GLU A 271 -3.18 -18.40 8.71
N THR A 272 -2.33 -18.10 9.70
CA THR A 272 -2.04 -16.72 10.13
C THR A 272 -1.48 -15.91 8.98
N PHE A 273 -0.58 -16.46 8.18
CA PHE A 273 -0.01 -15.73 7.05
C PHE A 273 -1.01 -15.52 5.91
N LYS A 274 -1.87 -16.51 5.63
CA LYS A 274 -2.97 -16.36 4.66
C LYS A 274 -3.94 -15.27 5.07
N ALA A 275 -4.25 -15.15 6.36
CA ALA A 275 -5.06 -14.07 6.90
C ALA A 275 -4.35 -12.71 6.71
N MET A 276 -3.06 -12.60 7.04
CA MET A 276 -2.31 -11.37 6.81
C MET A 276 -2.29 -10.94 5.33
N LEU A 277 -2.15 -11.89 4.39
CA LEU A 277 -2.24 -11.59 2.95
C LEU A 277 -3.66 -11.14 2.57
N GLN A 278 -4.69 -11.78 3.11
CA GLN A 278 -6.08 -11.39 2.85
C GLN A 278 -6.39 -9.99 3.39
N ASP A 279 -5.96 -9.67 4.61
CA ASP A 279 -6.15 -8.34 5.19
C ASP A 279 -5.50 -7.26 4.32
N GLN A 280 -4.31 -7.54 3.78
CA GLN A 280 -3.63 -6.61 2.88
C GLN A 280 -4.34 -6.48 1.52
N ILE A 281 -4.86 -7.58 0.97
CA ILE A 281 -5.69 -7.56 -0.25
C ILE A 281 -6.94 -6.70 0.00
N THR A 282 -7.66 -6.96 1.09
CA THR A 282 -8.86 -6.21 1.48
C THR A 282 -8.58 -4.72 1.65
N HIS A 283 -7.48 -4.35 2.33
CA HIS A 283 -7.09 -2.95 2.45
C HIS A 283 -6.83 -2.30 1.07
N LEU A 284 -6.08 -2.97 0.18
CA LEU A 284 -5.86 -2.46 -1.18
C LEU A 284 -7.17 -2.34 -1.98
N GLN A 285 -8.11 -3.28 -1.83
CA GLN A 285 -9.42 -3.19 -2.48
C GLN A 285 -10.25 -2.00 -1.97
N VAL A 286 -10.20 -1.70 -0.67
CA VAL A 286 -10.81 -0.49 -0.10
C VAL A 286 -10.16 0.77 -0.65
N LEU A 287 -8.83 0.78 -0.84
CA LEU A 287 -8.15 1.90 -1.50
C LEU A 287 -8.57 2.07 -2.96
N VAL A 288 -8.79 0.97 -3.70
CA VAL A 288 -9.33 1.02 -5.07
C VAL A 288 -10.76 1.56 -5.07
N LEU A 289 -11.62 1.12 -4.14
CA LEU A 289 -12.96 1.67 -3.96
C LEU A 289 -12.90 3.18 -3.65
N SER A 290 -11.99 3.61 -2.78
CA SER A 290 -11.76 5.02 -2.47
C SER A 290 -11.46 5.84 -3.73
N ASP A 291 -10.52 5.37 -4.55
CA ASP A 291 -10.13 6.04 -5.80
C ASP A 291 -11.33 6.11 -6.78
N HIS A 292 -12.05 5.00 -6.97
CA HIS A 292 -13.21 4.92 -7.86
C HIS A 292 -14.37 5.82 -7.41
N LEU A 293 -14.65 5.84 -6.10
CA LEU A 293 -15.67 6.70 -5.53
C LEU A 293 -15.32 8.17 -5.80
N ASN A 294 -14.09 8.59 -5.50
CA ASN A 294 -13.66 9.97 -5.76
C ASN A 294 -13.75 10.33 -7.25
N THR A 295 -13.25 9.48 -8.15
CA THR A 295 -13.35 9.72 -9.60
C THR A 295 -14.81 9.87 -10.05
N SER A 296 -15.68 8.95 -9.62
CA SER A 296 -17.09 8.98 -10.00
C SER A 296 -17.81 10.24 -9.47
N LEU A 297 -17.56 10.63 -8.21
CA LEU A 297 -18.15 11.83 -7.62
C LEU A 297 -17.62 13.12 -8.27
N ALA A 298 -16.33 13.18 -8.60
CA ALA A 298 -15.73 14.32 -9.29
C ALA A 298 -16.33 14.48 -10.69
N GLU A 299 -16.42 13.40 -11.48
CA GLU A 299 -17.04 13.43 -12.81
C GLU A 299 -18.51 13.87 -12.75
N LYS A 300 -19.26 13.36 -11.77
CA LYS A 300 -20.66 13.72 -11.54
C LYS A 300 -20.82 15.21 -11.22
N PHE A 301 -19.96 15.73 -10.34
CA PHE A 301 -19.91 17.14 -9.98
C PHE A 301 -19.57 18.04 -11.19
N GLU A 302 -18.55 17.67 -11.98
CA GLU A 302 -18.14 18.40 -13.18
C GLU A 302 -19.24 18.44 -14.26
N GLN A 303 -20.04 17.37 -14.36
CA GLN A 303 -21.19 17.30 -15.25
C GLN A 303 -22.42 18.06 -14.74
N GLY A 304 -22.34 18.65 -13.53
CA GLY A 304 -23.41 19.45 -12.93
C GLY A 304 -24.56 18.63 -12.37
N PHE A 305 -24.37 17.32 -12.15
CA PHE A 305 -25.34 16.49 -11.45
C PHE A 305 -25.29 16.79 -9.95
N PRO A 306 -26.45 16.78 -9.25
CA PRO A 306 -26.48 16.99 -7.81
C PRO A 306 -25.80 15.83 -7.08
N LEU A 307 -25.01 16.17 -6.07
CA LEU A 307 -24.48 15.23 -5.09
C LEU A 307 -25.37 15.25 -3.84
N THR A 308 -25.42 14.14 -3.11
CA THR A 308 -25.95 14.16 -1.74
C THR A 308 -25.00 14.92 -0.82
N THR A 309 -25.45 15.33 0.37
CA THR A 309 -24.56 15.94 1.39
C THR A 309 -23.42 14.99 1.83
N GLY A 310 -23.66 13.68 1.81
CA GLY A 310 -22.63 12.67 2.08
C GLY A 310 -21.56 12.62 1.00
N GLU A 311 -21.99 12.59 -0.26
CA GLU A 311 -21.11 12.60 -1.43
C GLU A 311 -20.26 13.88 -1.52
N GLU A 312 -20.86 15.05 -1.25
CA GLU A 312 -20.12 16.31 -1.17
C GLU A 312 -19.01 16.25 -0.10
N LYS A 313 -19.32 15.62 1.05
CA LYS A 313 -18.35 15.43 2.13
C LYS A 313 -17.24 14.47 1.72
N HIS A 314 -17.55 13.33 1.12
CA HIS A 314 -16.55 12.38 0.64
C HIS A 314 -15.61 13.00 -0.42
N LEU A 315 -16.17 13.79 -1.35
CA LEU A 315 -15.37 14.51 -2.35
C LEU A 315 -14.44 15.56 -1.73
N ALA A 316 -14.87 16.21 -0.65
CA ALA A 316 -14.05 17.15 0.10
C ALA A 316 -12.96 16.43 0.92
N ASP A 317 -13.36 15.41 1.69
CA ASP A 317 -12.51 14.66 2.61
C ASP A 317 -11.45 13.83 1.87
N TYR A 318 -11.66 13.43 0.61
CA TYR A 318 -10.70 12.63 -0.17
C TYR A 318 -9.30 13.26 -0.26
N LYS A 319 -9.20 14.58 -0.07
CA LYS A 319 -7.91 15.32 -0.06
C LYS A 319 -7.12 15.10 1.24
N GLU A 320 -7.76 14.62 2.29
CA GLU A 320 -7.13 14.34 3.56
C GLU A 320 -6.31 13.04 3.49
N PRO A 321 -5.06 13.02 3.99
CA PRO A 321 -4.18 11.86 3.85
C PRO A 321 -4.71 10.56 4.47
N ASN A 322 -5.56 10.66 5.50
CA ASN A 322 -6.18 9.54 6.19
C ASN A 322 -7.70 9.48 5.95
N TYR A 323 -8.15 9.94 4.78
CA TYR A 323 -9.54 9.88 4.33
C TYR A 323 -10.15 8.49 4.51
N VAL A 324 -9.39 7.45 4.16
CA VAL A 324 -9.87 6.07 4.20
C VAL A 324 -10.20 5.67 5.62
N GLU A 325 -9.31 5.99 6.55
CA GLU A 325 -9.43 5.67 7.97
C GLU A 325 -10.51 6.51 8.66
N THR A 326 -10.62 7.80 8.34
CA THR A 326 -11.42 8.76 9.10
C THR A 326 -12.80 9.05 8.52
N SER A 327 -13.02 8.73 7.24
CA SER A 327 -14.29 9.02 6.54
C SER A 327 -14.83 7.78 5.83
N LEU A 328 -14.05 7.13 4.95
CA LEU A 328 -14.56 6.00 4.15
C LEU A 328 -14.89 4.75 4.97
N LEU A 329 -13.97 4.25 5.79
CA LEU A 329 -14.22 3.05 6.63
C LEU A 329 -15.39 3.26 7.62
N PRO A 330 -15.52 4.42 8.28
CA PRO A 330 -16.73 4.76 9.04
C PRO A 330 -18.02 4.73 8.20
N ALA A 331 -18.00 5.30 6.99
CA ALA A 331 -19.16 5.28 6.09
C ALA A 331 -19.51 3.85 5.67
N LEU A 332 -18.52 3.01 5.34
CA LEU A 332 -18.72 1.59 5.04
C LEU A 332 -19.30 0.81 6.22
N ALA A 333 -18.92 1.16 7.45
CA ALA A 333 -19.50 0.55 8.65
C ALA A 333 -20.99 0.88 8.80
N ILE A 334 -21.37 2.14 8.58
CA ILE A 334 -22.77 2.58 8.59
C ILE A 334 -23.53 1.89 7.45
N TYR A 335 -22.94 1.87 6.25
CA TYR A 335 -23.49 1.21 5.08
C TYR A 335 -23.81 -0.26 5.37
N GLN A 336 -22.85 -1.05 5.88
CA GLN A 336 -23.07 -2.44 6.25
C GLN A 336 -24.16 -2.61 7.32
N MET A 337 -24.20 -1.73 8.32
CA MET A 337 -25.25 -1.72 9.34
C MET A 337 -26.64 -1.47 8.69
N GLU A 338 -26.75 -0.51 7.79
CA GLU A 338 -28.00 -0.21 7.06
C GLU A 338 -28.43 -1.40 6.21
N THR A 339 -27.51 -2.00 5.43
CA THR A 339 -27.78 -3.19 4.61
C THR A 339 -28.28 -4.35 5.47
N HIS A 340 -27.66 -4.61 6.64
CA HIS A 340 -28.08 -5.67 7.54
C HIS A 340 -29.47 -5.46 8.16
N ASN A 341 -29.93 -4.21 8.24
CA ASN A 341 -31.22 -3.86 8.82
C ASN A 341 -32.29 -3.52 7.77
N ASP A 342 -32.01 -3.77 6.48
CA ASP A 342 -32.90 -3.44 5.35
C ASP A 342 -33.29 -1.95 5.32
N ILE A 343 -32.30 -1.09 5.63
CA ILE A 343 -32.42 0.37 5.61
C ILE A 343 -31.73 0.88 4.35
N GLY A 344 -32.40 1.75 3.60
CA GLY A 344 -31.81 2.38 2.41
C GLY A 344 -30.69 3.37 2.74
N HIS A 345 -29.66 3.39 1.90
CA HIS A 345 -28.44 4.20 2.06
C HIS A 345 -28.68 5.67 1.73
N ARG A 346 -28.93 6.50 2.75
CA ARG A 346 -29.26 7.92 2.54
C ARG A 346 -28.04 8.81 2.30
N GLU A 347 -26.85 8.31 2.61
CA GLU A 347 -25.59 9.02 2.43
C GLU A 347 -25.19 9.11 0.95
N PHE A 348 -25.63 8.16 0.12
CA PHE A 348 -25.22 8.02 -1.28
C PHE A 348 -26.45 8.01 -2.18
N SER A 349 -26.32 8.47 -3.42
CA SER A 349 -27.37 8.28 -4.43
C SER A 349 -27.34 6.85 -5.01
N ASP A 350 -28.40 6.45 -5.69
CA ASP A 350 -28.58 5.07 -6.19
C ASP A 350 -27.44 4.56 -7.07
N ASP A 351 -26.86 5.43 -7.93
CA ASP A 351 -25.70 5.13 -8.77
C ASP A 351 -24.43 4.90 -7.94
N THR A 352 -24.20 5.71 -6.92
CA THR A 352 -23.07 5.56 -5.99
C THR A 352 -23.24 4.30 -5.13
N VAL A 353 -24.47 3.99 -4.70
CA VAL A 353 -24.80 2.74 -4.01
C VAL A 353 -24.45 1.55 -4.90
N GLN A 354 -24.82 1.57 -6.18
CA GLN A 354 -24.49 0.50 -7.12
C GLN A 354 -22.96 0.33 -7.31
N LEU A 355 -22.21 1.43 -7.34
CA LEU A 355 -20.74 1.40 -7.41
C LEU A 355 -20.16 0.73 -6.16
N ILE A 356 -20.62 1.14 -4.97
CA ILE A 356 -20.17 0.57 -3.69
C ILE A 356 -20.53 -0.92 -3.63
N ASP A 357 -21.77 -1.31 -3.90
CA ASP A 357 -22.22 -2.71 -3.92
C ASP A 357 -21.36 -3.58 -4.83
N THR A 358 -21.05 -3.08 -6.04
CA THR A 358 -20.22 -3.80 -7.00
C THR A 358 -18.81 -4.03 -6.46
N ALA A 359 -18.22 -3.02 -5.83
CA ALA A 359 -16.90 -3.15 -5.22
C ALA A 359 -16.93 -4.10 -4.00
N LEU A 360 -17.90 -3.95 -3.11
CA LEU A 360 -18.03 -4.77 -1.90
C LEU A 360 -18.27 -6.25 -2.23
N ALA A 361 -18.92 -6.56 -3.36
CA ALA A 361 -19.09 -7.93 -3.83
C ALA A 361 -17.77 -8.66 -4.16
N GLU A 362 -16.69 -7.92 -4.43
CA GLU A 362 -15.36 -8.48 -4.71
C GLU A 362 -14.47 -8.57 -3.47
N ILE A 363 -14.87 -7.96 -2.36
CA ILE A 363 -14.09 -7.91 -1.11
C ILE A 363 -14.51 -9.07 -0.20
N ASP A 364 -13.53 -9.75 0.38
CA ASP A 364 -13.81 -10.74 1.42
C ASP A 364 -14.47 -10.07 2.63
N ARG A 365 -15.71 -10.49 2.91
CA ARG A 365 -16.56 -9.86 3.93
C ARG A 365 -15.98 -9.98 5.33
N GLU A 366 -15.45 -11.14 5.71
CA GLU A 366 -14.92 -11.34 7.06
C GLU A 366 -13.69 -10.45 7.30
N SER A 367 -12.79 -10.37 6.32
CA SER A 367 -11.64 -9.46 6.39
C SER A 367 -12.04 -7.98 6.32
N LEU A 368 -13.10 -7.62 5.60
CA LEU A 368 -13.62 -6.24 5.59
C LEU A 368 -14.19 -5.85 6.96
N ASP A 369 -15.00 -6.73 7.56
CA ASP A 369 -15.57 -6.51 8.90
C ASP A 369 -14.45 -6.37 9.94
N ALA A 370 -13.39 -7.18 9.84
CA ALA A 370 -12.22 -7.08 10.69
C ALA A 370 -11.43 -5.77 10.49
N LEU A 371 -11.26 -5.33 9.24
CA LEU A 371 -10.61 -4.06 8.92
C LEU A 371 -11.39 -2.87 9.51
N ILE A 372 -12.71 -2.84 9.33
CA ILE A 372 -13.60 -1.83 9.87
C ILE A 372 -13.54 -1.81 11.40
N ALA A 373 -13.64 -2.98 12.05
CA ALA A 373 -13.60 -3.08 13.51
C ALA A 373 -12.25 -2.60 14.09
N ASN A 374 -11.13 -2.95 13.45
CA ASN A 374 -9.82 -2.47 13.85
C ASN A 374 -9.69 -0.96 13.71
N ASN A 375 -10.13 -0.40 12.58
CA ASN A 375 -10.12 1.04 12.34
C ASN A 375 -10.98 1.81 13.35
N GLN A 376 -12.17 1.29 13.68
CA GLN A 376 -13.03 1.87 14.73
C GLN A 376 -12.31 1.92 16.06
N HIS A 377 -11.63 0.82 16.46
CA HIS A 377 -10.87 0.80 17.71
C HIS A 377 -9.76 1.86 17.72
N ASP A 378 -9.03 2.04 16.61
CA ASP A 378 -7.97 3.04 16.50
C ASP A 378 -8.49 4.49 16.55
N LEU A 379 -9.66 4.76 15.98
CA LEU A 379 -10.33 6.05 16.10
C LEU A 379 -10.79 6.32 17.55
N TYR A 380 -11.39 5.32 18.20
CA TYR A 380 -11.84 5.44 19.60
C TYR A 380 -10.68 5.69 20.56
N ASP A 381 -9.55 5.02 20.34
CA ASP A 381 -8.33 5.17 21.14
C ASP A 381 -7.49 6.39 20.75
N LYS A 382 -7.98 7.21 19.80
CA LYS A 382 -7.33 8.41 19.26
C LYS A 382 -5.93 8.15 18.68
N GLN A 383 -5.70 6.92 18.21
CA GLN A 383 -4.48 6.56 17.47
C GLN A 383 -4.56 7.08 16.03
N LEU A 384 -5.75 7.07 15.44
CA LEU A 384 -6.09 7.75 14.19
C LEU A 384 -6.79 9.07 14.51
N THR A 385 -6.40 10.14 13.82
CA THR A 385 -7.00 11.46 14.04
C THR A 385 -6.86 12.36 12.82
N VAL A 386 -7.85 13.22 12.61
CA VAL A 386 -7.80 14.33 11.64
C VAL A 386 -7.09 15.56 12.23
N GLU A 387 -6.90 15.63 13.55
CA GLU A 387 -6.27 16.75 14.21
C GLU A 387 -4.75 16.70 14.03
N ILE A 388 -4.20 17.62 13.22
CA ILE A 388 -2.75 17.72 13.00
C ILE A 388 -2.16 18.64 14.07
N SER A 389 -1.48 18.06 15.06
CA SER A 389 -0.81 18.81 16.13
C SER A 389 0.63 19.21 15.80
N ASP A 390 1.26 18.54 14.83
CA ASP A 390 2.63 18.83 14.39
C ASP A 390 2.62 20.00 13.38
N PRO A 391 3.20 21.17 13.71
CA PRO A 391 3.18 22.33 12.83
C PRO A 391 3.92 22.14 11.51
N GLU A 392 4.97 21.31 11.51
CA GLU A 392 5.78 21.04 10.33
C GLU A 392 5.03 20.11 9.38
N LEU A 393 4.37 19.08 9.91
CA LEU A 393 3.46 18.23 9.14
C LEU A 393 2.31 19.05 8.55
N ALA A 394 1.68 19.93 9.34
CA ALA A 394 0.59 20.81 8.88
C ALA A 394 1.04 21.72 7.73
N ARG A 395 2.25 22.30 7.83
CA ARG A 395 2.84 23.13 6.78
C ARG A 395 3.01 22.34 5.48
N GLN A 396 3.63 21.16 5.55
CA GLN A 396 3.90 20.34 4.36
C GLN A 396 2.62 19.83 3.69
N LEU A 397 1.60 19.46 4.47
CA LEU A 397 0.29 19.09 3.94
C LEU A 397 -0.40 20.26 3.21
N SER A 398 -0.36 21.46 3.80
CA SER A 398 -0.92 22.68 3.21
C SER A 398 -0.25 23.05 1.88
N GLU A 399 1.07 22.89 1.79
CA GLU A 399 1.83 23.13 0.56
C GLU A 399 1.43 22.17 -0.56
N ARG A 400 1.22 20.89 -0.24
CA ARG A 400 0.76 19.88 -1.22
C ARG A 400 -0.68 20.13 -1.67
N ALA A 401 -1.58 20.49 -0.77
CA ALA A 401 -2.95 20.85 -1.14
C ALA A 401 -2.96 22.04 -2.14
N SER A 402 -2.11 23.03 -1.91
CA SER A 402 -1.98 24.21 -2.78
C SER A 402 -1.41 23.87 -4.17
N GLN A 403 -0.49 22.91 -4.24
CA GLN A 403 0.07 22.42 -5.51
C GLN A 403 -0.94 21.61 -6.33
N THR A 404 -1.80 20.84 -5.66
CA THR A 404 -2.86 20.03 -6.32
C THR A 404 -3.96 20.92 -6.94
N ILE A 405 -4.20 22.10 -6.37
CA ILE A 405 -5.18 23.08 -6.87
C ILE A 405 -4.65 23.87 -8.10
N SER A 406 -3.35 23.82 -8.39
CA SER A 406 -2.72 24.64 -9.44
C SER A 406 -2.68 23.98 -10.83
N ILE A 407 -3.48 22.95 -11.09
CA ILE A 407 -3.55 22.28 -12.40
C ILE A 407 -4.79 22.80 -13.14
N HIS A 408 -4.54 23.62 -14.16
CA HIS A 408 -5.53 24.14 -15.12
C HIS A 408 -5.77 23.17 -16.27
#